data_AF-A0A9W4T5U2-F1
#
_entry.id   AF-A0A9W4T5U2-F1
#
_cell.length_a   1.000
_cell.length_b   1.000
_cell.length_c   1.000
_cell.angle_alpha   90.00
_cell.angle_beta   90.00
_cell.angle_gamma   90.00
#
_symmetry.space_group_name_H-M   'P 1'
#
loop_
_entity.id
_entity.type
_entity.pdbx_description
1 polymer ?
#
loop_
_entity_poly.entity_id
_entity_poly.type
_entity_poly.pdbx_seq_one_letter_code
_entity_poly.pdbx_strand_id
1 'polypeptide(L)'
;MYSSKTGEMLNVKYDEDKVFMICMIVHWKDDSEPLKQICLVDVETASEPDPDIYVGFNNSQYNWWFIVEKANKLGVLEWMFNHISFKPLRCVAIDGIKELDSISAKQIREVAKYYIIDALSCQRLIVKYNAINKYRGVAFVAFLSLFDAHYFAGGMKVCNLLSASAWQRGILTNMISRQQTKTRKYPEAYIFPPVKGLENKYPSLRDSGKKLHEINFKFNSNNILAWSIKHNNIPEEK
;
A
#
# COMPACT_ATOMS: atom_id res chain seq x y z
N MET A 1 -8.21 -15.61 -12.93
CA MET A 1 -7.32 -16.80 -13.00
C MET A 1 -8.12 -18.04 -12.58
N TYR A 2 -7.96 -19.18 -13.25
CA TYR A 2 -8.75 -20.40 -13.02
C TYR A 2 -7.85 -21.61 -12.79
N SER A 3 -8.16 -22.39 -11.75
CA SER A 3 -7.51 -23.68 -11.47
C SER A 3 -8.41 -24.80 -11.98
N SER A 4 -7.84 -25.73 -12.75
CA SER A 4 -8.52 -26.93 -13.22
C SER A 4 -8.80 -27.94 -12.10
N LYS A 5 -8.07 -27.83 -10.98
CA LYS A 5 -8.18 -28.72 -9.84
C LYS A 5 -9.09 -28.13 -8.78
N THR A 6 -10.28 -28.72 -8.66
CA THR A 6 -11.31 -28.30 -7.71
C THR A 6 -10.77 -28.24 -6.28
N GLY A 7 -10.74 -27.04 -5.70
CA GLY A 7 -10.33 -26.82 -4.31
C GLY A 7 -8.85 -26.49 -4.08
N GLU A 8 -8.02 -26.49 -5.13
CA GLU A 8 -6.60 -26.13 -5.02
C GLU A 8 -6.34 -24.66 -5.38
N MET A 9 -5.41 -24.02 -4.66
CA MET A 9 -4.90 -22.70 -5.06
C MET A 9 -4.14 -22.81 -6.37
N LEU A 10 -4.28 -21.77 -7.20
CA LEU A 10 -3.54 -21.59 -8.44
C LEU A 10 -2.03 -21.69 -8.23
N ASN A 11 -1.38 -22.45 -9.08
CA ASN A 11 0.04 -22.72 -9.06
C ASN A 11 0.61 -22.71 -10.48
N VAL A 12 1.60 -21.83 -10.70
CA VAL A 12 2.25 -21.64 -12.00
C VAL A 12 2.88 -22.94 -12.55
N LYS A 13 3.22 -23.88 -11.67
CA LYS A 13 3.78 -25.19 -12.05
C LYS A 13 2.79 -26.03 -12.85
N TYR A 14 1.49 -25.87 -12.65
CA TYR A 14 0.48 -26.61 -13.40
C TYR A 14 0.18 -25.90 -14.72
N ASP A 15 0.22 -26.66 -15.82
CA ASP A 15 -0.09 -26.13 -17.16
C ASP A 15 -1.57 -25.80 -17.32
N GLU A 16 -2.41 -26.53 -16.59
CA GLU A 16 -3.86 -26.39 -16.57
C GLU A 16 -4.33 -25.06 -15.95
N ASP A 17 -3.51 -24.45 -15.09
CA ASP A 17 -3.82 -23.17 -14.45
C ASP A 17 -3.57 -22.02 -15.42
N LYS A 18 -4.63 -21.40 -15.92
CA LYS A 18 -4.58 -20.37 -16.96
C LYS A 18 -5.03 -19.00 -16.42
N VAL A 19 -4.35 -17.96 -16.90
CA VAL A 19 -4.87 -16.58 -16.83
C VAL A 19 -5.87 -16.45 -17.97
N PHE A 20 -7.16 -16.33 -17.64
CA PHE A 20 -8.24 -16.29 -18.64
C PHE A 20 -8.92 -14.90 -18.74
N MET A 21 -8.59 -13.99 -17.81
CA MET A 21 -9.18 -12.66 -17.75
C MET A 21 -8.28 -11.72 -16.94
N ILE A 22 -8.00 -10.56 -17.50
CA ILE A 22 -7.37 -9.43 -16.80
C ILE A 22 -8.29 -8.23 -16.93
N CYS A 23 -8.72 -7.67 -15.82
CA CYS A 23 -9.48 -6.43 -15.81
C CYS A 23 -8.63 -5.28 -15.30
N MET A 24 -8.64 -4.18 -16.04
CA MET A 24 -7.99 -2.93 -15.70
C MET A 24 -9.02 -1.81 -15.75
N ILE A 25 -8.94 -0.86 -14.84
CA ILE A 25 -9.78 0.33 -14.88
C ILE A 25 -8.91 1.56 -14.73
N VAL A 26 -9.06 2.48 -15.68
CA VAL A 26 -8.32 3.74 -15.74
C VAL A 26 -9.24 4.84 -15.24
N HIS A 27 -8.75 5.65 -14.32
CA HIS A 27 -9.45 6.81 -13.76
C HIS A 27 -8.53 8.03 -13.79
N TRP A 28 -9.12 9.23 -13.83
CA TRP A 28 -8.39 10.39 -13.36
C TRP A 28 -8.19 10.28 -11.84
N LYS A 29 -7.15 10.96 -11.35
CA LYS A 29 -6.87 11.03 -9.92
C LYS A 29 -8.07 11.64 -9.20
N ASP A 30 -8.50 10.98 -8.11
CA ASP A 30 -9.59 11.39 -7.22
C ASP A 30 -11.00 11.35 -7.88
N ASP A 31 -11.11 10.96 -9.16
CA ASP A 31 -12.38 10.86 -9.85
C ASP A 31 -13.13 9.57 -9.46
N SER A 32 -14.44 9.72 -9.25
CA SER A 32 -15.32 8.59 -8.93
C SER A 32 -15.72 7.77 -10.16
N GLU A 33 -15.58 8.34 -11.36
CA GLU A 33 -15.97 7.72 -12.61
C GLU A 33 -14.74 7.23 -13.42
N PRO A 34 -14.78 6.00 -13.95
CA PRO A 34 -13.71 5.46 -14.76
C PRO A 34 -13.70 6.07 -16.16
N LEU A 35 -12.51 6.44 -16.63
CA LEU A 35 -12.26 6.86 -18.01
C LEU A 35 -12.38 5.70 -18.98
N LYS A 36 -11.81 4.56 -18.61
CA LYS A 36 -11.86 3.32 -19.39
C LYS A 36 -11.93 2.12 -18.47
N GLN A 37 -12.79 1.18 -18.84
CA GLN A 37 -12.80 -0.18 -18.28
C GLN A 37 -12.31 -1.11 -19.38
N ILE A 38 -11.22 -1.82 -19.10
CA ILE A 38 -10.55 -2.71 -20.05
C ILE A 38 -10.64 -4.11 -19.47
N CYS A 39 -11.18 -5.05 -20.25
CA CYS A 39 -11.17 -6.47 -19.92
C CYS A 39 -10.42 -7.17 -21.04
N LEU A 40 -9.18 -7.57 -20.77
CA LEU A 40 -8.40 -8.38 -21.69
C LEU A 40 -8.93 -9.81 -21.61
N VAL A 41 -9.53 -10.23 -22.71
CA VAL A 41 -9.89 -11.60 -23.06
C VAL A 41 -9.06 -11.97 -24.30
N ASP A 42 -9.08 -13.22 -24.75
CA ASP A 42 -8.24 -13.76 -25.84
C ASP A 42 -8.55 -13.18 -27.25
N VAL A 43 -8.98 -11.93 -27.35
CA VAL A 43 -9.35 -11.20 -28.57
C VAL A 43 -8.56 -9.89 -28.63
N GLU A 44 -7.97 -9.59 -29.80
CA GLU A 44 -7.18 -8.38 -30.05
C GLU A 44 -7.93 -7.10 -29.64
N THR A 45 -7.24 -6.20 -28.93
CA THR A 45 -7.78 -4.89 -28.54
C THR A 45 -6.79 -3.76 -28.85
N ALA A 46 -7.34 -2.56 -29.10
CA ALA A 46 -6.60 -1.38 -29.55
C ALA A 46 -5.68 -0.77 -28.48
N SER A 47 -4.75 0.08 -28.94
CA SER A 47 -3.68 0.77 -28.20
C SER A 47 -3.91 0.98 -26.70
N GLU A 48 -2.95 0.48 -25.92
CA GLU A 48 -2.94 0.47 -24.47
C GLU A 48 -2.89 1.88 -23.85
N PRO A 49 -3.56 2.11 -22.70
CA PRO A 49 -3.31 3.28 -21.87
C PRO A 49 -1.94 3.17 -21.19
N ASP A 50 -1.22 4.29 -21.05
CA ASP A 50 0.02 4.40 -20.27
C ASP A 50 -0.29 5.07 -18.92
N PRO A 51 -0.66 4.32 -17.87
CA PRO A 51 -1.05 4.90 -16.58
C PRO A 51 0.16 5.32 -15.75
N ASP A 52 0.08 6.51 -15.14
CA ASP A 52 1.14 7.05 -14.27
C ASP A 52 1.34 6.25 -12.97
N ILE A 53 0.28 5.64 -12.44
CA ILE A 53 0.28 4.90 -11.17
C ILE A 53 -0.56 3.63 -11.33
N TYR A 54 0.09 2.48 -11.10
CA TYR A 54 -0.59 1.20 -11.02
C TYR A 54 -1.08 0.93 -9.60
N VAL A 55 -2.38 0.66 -9.47
CA VAL A 55 -3.03 0.37 -8.20
C VAL A 55 -3.76 -0.97 -8.33
N GLY A 56 -3.67 -1.81 -7.31
CA GLY A 56 -4.50 -3.00 -7.20
C GLY A 56 -4.23 -3.76 -5.91
N PHE A 57 -5.12 -4.68 -5.59
CA PHE A 57 -5.01 -5.49 -4.39
C PHE A 57 -4.06 -6.66 -4.64
N ASN A 58 -3.05 -6.78 -3.77
CA ASN A 58 -2.05 -7.86 -3.82
C ASN A 58 -1.28 -7.98 -5.15
N ASN A 59 -1.13 -6.87 -5.88
CA ASN A 59 -0.48 -6.88 -7.19
C ASN A 59 0.98 -7.36 -7.11
N SER A 60 1.73 -6.90 -6.10
CA SER A 60 3.16 -7.18 -5.98
C SER A 60 3.46 -8.62 -5.56
N GLN A 61 2.65 -9.23 -4.69
CA GLN A 61 2.94 -10.55 -4.14
C GLN A 61 2.27 -11.68 -4.91
N TYR A 62 1.19 -11.41 -5.63
CA TYR A 62 0.43 -12.44 -6.32
C TYR A 62 0.29 -12.17 -7.82
N ASN A 63 -0.35 -11.06 -8.22
CA ASN A 63 -0.70 -10.86 -9.63
C ASN A 63 0.55 -10.78 -10.52
N TRP A 64 1.48 -9.88 -10.21
CA TRP A 64 2.69 -9.72 -11.02
C TRP A 64 3.62 -10.93 -10.92
N TRP A 65 3.76 -11.51 -9.74
CA TRP A 65 4.55 -12.74 -9.57
C TRP A 65 4.02 -13.86 -10.47
N PHE A 66 2.71 -14.14 -10.41
CA PHE A 66 2.09 -15.19 -11.21
C PHE A 66 2.20 -14.91 -12.71
N ILE A 67 1.93 -13.66 -13.13
CA ILE A 67 2.00 -13.25 -14.55
C ILE A 67 3.42 -13.39 -15.09
N VAL A 68 4.43 -12.89 -14.37
CA VAL A 68 5.84 -12.95 -14.78
C VAL A 68 6.34 -14.39 -14.85
N GLU A 69 6.05 -15.21 -13.83
CA GLU A 69 6.43 -16.61 -13.82
C GLU A 69 5.75 -17.40 -14.95
N LYS A 70 4.46 -17.14 -15.22
CA LYS A 70 3.74 -17.79 -16.33
C LYS A 70 4.29 -17.34 -17.69
N ALA A 71 4.57 -16.05 -17.85
CA ALA A 71 5.19 -15.51 -19.07
C ALA A 71 6.57 -16.11 -19.33
N ASN A 72 7.37 -16.29 -18.28
CA ASN A 72 8.66 -16.95 -18.37
C ASN A 72 8.52 -18.40 -18.84
N LYS A 73 7.58 -19.14 -18.23
CA LYS A 73 7.28 -20.54 -18.61
C LYS A 73 6.81 -20.68 -20.07
N LEU A 74 6.04 -19.71 -20.55
CA LEU A 74 5.55 -19.66 -21.93
C LEU A 74 6.55 -19.08 -22.94
N GLY A 75 7.73 -18.62 -22.48
CA GLY A 75 8.74 -18.02 -23.35
C GLY A 75 8.38 -16.64 -23.91
N VAL A 76 7.37 -15.97 -23.34
CA VAL A 76 6.88 -14.65 -23.80
C VAL A 76 7.34 -13.50 -22.90
N LEU A 77 8.10 -13.78 -21.84
CA LEU A 77 8.57 -12.74 -20.91
C LEU A 77 9.47 -11.71 -21.59
N GLU A 78 10.37 -12.14 -22.46
CA GLU A 78 11.24 -11.23 -23.22
C GLU A 78 10.43 -10.33 -24.15
N TRP A 79 9.44 -10.90 -24.84
CA TRP A 79 8.50 -10.12 -25.65
C TRP A 79 7.74 -9.11 -24.79
N MET A 80 7.20 -9.53 -23.65
CA MET A 80 6.47 -8.66 -22.73
C MET A 80 7.35 -7.51 -22.25
N PHE A 81 8.59 -7.78 -21.83
CA PHE A 81 9.51 -6.76 -21.36
C PHE A 81 9.80 -5.70 -22.45
N ASN A 82 10.06 -6.15 -23.68
CA ASN A 82 10.42 -5.28 -24.79
C ASN A 82 9.23 -4.47 -25.33
N HIS A 83 7.99 -4.96 -25.20
CA HIS A 83 6.80 -4.31 -25.73
C HIS A 83 5.98 -3.53 -24.69
N ILE A 84 6.11 -3.84 -23.41
CA ILE A 84 5.35 -3.21 -22.31
C ILE A 84 6.15 -2.09 -21.63
N SER A 85 7.47 -1.94 -21.88
CA SER A 85 8.28 -0.84 -21.33
C SER A 85 8.74 0.20 -22.37
N PHE A 86 8.25 1.44 -22.21
CA PHE A 86 8.71 2.72 -22.79
C PHE A 86 8.92 2.80 -24.33
N LYS A 87 7.92 3.38 -25.04
CA LYS A 87 7.88 3.98 -26.42
C LYS A 87 7.24 3.17 -27.57
N PRO A 88 6.69 3.85 -28.61
CA PRO A 88 5.31 3.70 -29.06
C PRO A 88 5.04 2.54 -30.04
N LEU A 89 3.83 2.02 -29.89
CA LEU A 89 3.13 0.97 -30.63
C LEU A 89 3.51 0.78 -32.11
N ARG A 90 3.79 -0.48 -32.44
CA ARG A 90 3.11 -1.19 -33.53
C ARG A 90 2.58 -2.53 -33.01
N CYS A 91 1.33 -2.81 -33.30
CA CYS A 91 0.59 -3.99 -32.88
C CYS A 91 1.26 -5.28 -33.37
N VAL A 92 1.47 -6.25 -32.49
CA VAL A 92 1.78 -7.64 -32.84
C VAL A 92 0.93 -8.53 -31.95
N ALA A 93 0.16 -9.41 -32.58
CA ALA A 93 -0.66 -10.42 -31.93
C ALA A 93 0.21 -11.50 -31.29
N ILE A 94 -0.06 -11.85 -30.03
CA ILE A 94 0.34 -13.16 -29.50
C ILE A 94 -0.83 -14.10 -29.75
N ASP A 95 -0.71 -14.90 -30.81
CA ASP A 95 -1.57 -16.06 -30.99
C ASP A 95 -1.14 -17.17 -30.02
N GLY A 96 -2.05 -17.56 -29.13
CA GLY A 96 -1.98 -18.86 -28.47
C GLY A 96 -2.49 -18.89 -27.04
N ILE A 97 -3.73 -19.37 -26.86
CA ILE A 97 -4.04 -20.70 -26.30
C ILE A 97 -5.44 -21.04 -26.81
N LYS A 98 -5.54 -22.05 -27.68
CA LYS A 98 -6.83 -22.63 -28.05
C LYS A 98 -7.39 -23.40 -26.86
N GLU A 99 -8.73 -23.41 -26.80
CA GLU A 99 -9.60 -24.19 -25.91
C GLU A 99 -9.83 -23.60 -24.51
N LEU A 100 -10.94 -22.86 -24.40
CA LEU A 100 -11.79 -22.83 -23.22
C LEU A 100 -13.08 -23.56 -23.59
N ASP A 101 -13.17 -24.84 -23.22
CA ASP A 101 -14.34 -25.68 -23.47
C ASP A 101 -15.60 -25.11 -22.79
N SER A 102 -16.62 -24.82 -23.61
CA SER A 102 -18.06 -24.78 -23.27
C SER A 102 -18.61 -23.78 -22.24
N ILE A 103 -17.88 -22.72 -21.83
CA ILE A 103 -18.49 -21.67 -20.99
C ILE A 103 -19.30 -20.70 -21.87
N SER A 104 -20.59 -20.53 -21.57
CA SER A 104 -21.44 -19.62 -22.35
C SER A 104 -20.99 -18.17 -22.20
N ALA A 105 -21.11 -17.37 -23.27
CA ALA A 105 -20.78 -15.94 -23.24
C ALA A 105 -21.50 -15.17 -22.11
N LYS A 106 -22.67 -15.67 -21.67
CA LYS A 106 -23.43 -15.13 -20.55
C LYS A 106 -22.70 -15.34 -19.21
N GLN A 107 -22.13 -16.52 -18.98
CA GLN A 107 -21.36 -16.82 -17.77
C GLN A 107 -20.04 -16.04 -17.74
N ILE A 108 -19.33 -15.95 -18.88
CA ILE A 108 -18.12 -15.12 -18.98
C ILE A 108 -18.43 -13.66 -18.66
N ARG A 109 -19.57 -13.14 -19.13
CA ARG A 109 -20.04 -11.79 -18.82
C ARG A 109 -20.33 -11.59 -17.33
N GLU A 110 -20.91 -12.57 -16.65
CA GLU A 110 -21.14 -12.51 -15.20
C GLU A 110 -19.84 -12.50 -14.41
N VAL A 111 -18.88 -13.33 -14.81
CA VAL A 111 -17.52 -13.35 -14.24
C VAL A 111 -16.81 -12.01 -14.47
N ALA A 112 -16.86 -11.46 -15.69
CA ALA A 112 -16.26 -10.17 -16.01
C ALA A 112 -16.81 -9.02 -15.16
N LYS A 113 -18.13 -9.03 -14.86
CA LYS A 113 -18.72 -8.04 -13.95
C LYS A 113 -18.07 -8.07 -12.56
N TYR A 114 -17.79 -9.25 -12.04
CA TYR A 114 -17.13 -9.39 -10.74
C TYR A 114 -15.72 -8.80 -10.76
N TYR A 115 -14.91 -9.12 -11.77
CA TYR A 115 -13.55 -8.57 -11.90
C TYR A 115 -13.52 -7.05 -12.09
N ILE A 116 -14.50 -6.49 -12.81
CA ILE A 116 -14.67 -5.03 -12.94
C ILE A 116 -14.99 -4.42 -11.56
N ILE A 117 -15.87 -5.03 -10.77
CA ILE A 117 -16.20 -4.55 -9.43
C ILE A 117 -14.97 -4.62 -8.51
N ASP A 118 -14.17 -5.67 -8.60
CA ASP A 118 -12.96 -5.85 -7.80
C ASP A 118 -11.89 -4.78 -8.12
N ALA A 119 -11.65 -4.55 -9.41
CA ALA A 119 -10.75 -3.47 -9.87
C ALA A 119 -11.26 -2.08 -9.43
N LEU A 120 -12.57 -1.84 -9.50
CA LEU A 120 -13.18 -0.57 -9.07
C LEU A 120 -13.07 -0.37 -7.55
N SER A 121 -13.15 -1.46 -6.78
CA SER A 121 -13.07 -1.43 -5.32
C SER A 121 -11.70 -0.91 -4.86
N CYS A 122 -10.63 -1.27 -5.56
CA CYS A 122 -9.28 -0.75 -5.29
C CYS A 122 -9.20 0.77 -5.44
N GLN A 123 -9.73 1.32 -6.54
CA GLN A 123 -9.77 2.77 -6.76
C GLN A 123 -10.57 3.48 -5.67
N ARG A 124 -11.79 2.99 -5.37
CA ARG A 124 -12.65 3.54 -4.32
C ARG A 124 -11.95 3.59 -2.96
N LEU A 125 -11.19 2.55 -2.64
CA LEU A 125 -10.43 2.47 -1.40
C LEU A 125 -9.34 3.54 -1.35
N ILE A 126 -8.56 3.69 -2.42
CA ILE A 126 -7.48 4.69 -2.49
C ILE A 126 -8.01 6.12 -2.37
N VAL A 127 -9.09 6.44 -3.08
CA VAL A 127 -9.74 7.75 -3.01
C VAL A 127 -10.28 8.00 -1.59
N LYS A 128 -10.99 7.03 -1.01
CA LYS A 128 -11.57 7.14 0.34
C LYS A 128 -10.52 7.40 1.42
N TYR A 129 -9.38 6.72 1.37
CA TYR A 129 -8.29 6.91 2.34
C TYR A 129 -7.33 8.05 1.98
N ASN A 130 -7.53 8.69 0.83
CA ASN A 130 -6.65 9.74 0.31
C ASN A 130 -5.16 9.28 0.29
N ALA A 131 -4.94 8.00 -0.03
CA ALA A 131 -3.68 7.32 0.25
C ALA A 131 -2.52 7.94 -0.55
N ILE A 132 -2.76 8.27 -1.82
CA ILE A 132 -1.76 8.90 -2.70
C ILE A 132 -1.33 10.26 -2.14
N ASN A 133 -2.29 11.11 -1.75
CA ASN A 133 -1.97 12.44 -1.23
C ASN A 133 -1.23 12.37 0.11
N LYS A 134 -1.55 11.38 0.96
CA LYS A 134 -0.79 11.11 2.19
C LYS A 134 0.68 10.82 1.90
N TYR A 135 0.98 9.92 0.96
CA TYR A 135 2.36 9.61 0.59
C TYR A 135 3.04 10.76 -0.14
N ARG A 136 2.32 11.54 -0.97
CA ARG A 136 2.85 12.76 -1.59
C ARG A 136 3.27 13.79 -0.54
N GLY A 137 2.48 14.00 0.51
CA GLY A 137 2.84 14.91 1.60
C GLY A 137 4.12 14.48 2.32
N VAL A 138 4.24 13.17 2.61
CA VAL A 138 5.46 12.61 3.20
C VAL A 138 6.66 12.74 2.27
N ALA A 139 6.49 12.43 0.98
CA ALA A 139 7.53 12.55 -0.03
C ALA A 139 8.04 13.99 -0.14
N PHE A 140 7.13 14.95 -0.16
CA PHE A 140 7.44 16.38 -0.22
C PHE A 140 8.23 16.84 1.01
N VAL A 141 7.76 16.50 2.22
CA VAL A 141 8.44 16.91 3.46
C VAL A 141 9.80 16.25 3.62
N ALA A 142 9.91 14.96 3.28
CA ALA A 142 11.14 14.20 3.49
C ALA A 142 12.11 14.23 2.29
N PHE A 143 11.83 15.01 1.24
CA PHE A 143 12.62 15.06 0.00
C PHE A 143 12.86 13.66 -0.60
N LEU A 144 11.78 12.89 -0.73
CA LEU A 144 11.79 11.52 -1.25
C LEU A 144 10.99 11.42 -2.54
N SER A 145 11.25 10.37 -3.32
CA SER A 145 10.31 9.96 -4.37
C SER A 145 8.99 9.46 -3.75
N LEU A 146 7.91 9.48 -4.52
CA LEU A 146 6.63 8.91 -4.08
C LEU A 146 6.76 7.42 -3.76
N PHE A 147 7.59 6.70 -4.53
CA PHE A 147 7.89 5.29 -4.33
C PHE A 147 8.58 5.06 -2.97
N ASP A 148 9.63 5.81 -2.67
CA ASP A 148 10.38 5.63 -1.41
C ASP A 148 9.55 6.00 -0.19
N ALA A 149 8.67 7.01 -0.32
CA ALA A 149 7.73 7.39 0.72
C ALA A 149 6.73 6.26 1.05
N HIS A 150 6.40 5.42 0.07
CA HIS A 150 5.54 4.24 0.25
C HIS A 150 6.33 3.03 0.76
N TYR A 151 7.47 2.72 0.14
CA TYR A 151 8.19 1.47 0.35
C TYR A 151 9.00 1.45 1.65
N PHE A 152 9.64 2.57 1.99
CA PHE A 152 10.55 2.61 3.13
C PHE A 152 9.90 3.07 4.44
N ALA A 153 10.41 2.54 5.55
CA ALA A 153 9.99 2.88 6.90
C ALA A 153 10.38 4.32 7.30
N GLY A 154 9.88 4.77 8.45
CA GLY A 154 10.10 6.13 8.96
C GLY A 154 11.57 6.55 9.09
N GLY A 155 12.48 5.61 9.35
CA GLY A 155 13.91 5.89 9.49
C GLY A 155 14.51 6.58 8.27
N MET A 156 14.24 6.08 7.05
CA MET A 156 14.76 6.68 5.82
C MET A 156 14.23 8.10 5.61
N LYS A 157 12.97 8.33 5.96
CA LYS A 157 12.29 9.63 5.84
C LYS A 157 12.94 10.67 6.75
N VAL A 158 13.21 10.28 8.01
CA VAL A 158 13.91 11.12 8.98
C VAL A 158 15.35 11.38 8.54
N CYS A 159 16.07 10.37 8.04
CA CYS A 159 17.42 10.53 7.54
C CYS A 159 17.50 11.54 6.40
N ASN A 160 16.64 11.43 5.38
CA ASN A 160 16.66 12.37 4.26
C ASN A 160 16.30 13.79 4.68
N LEU A 161 15.28 13.97 5.52
CA LEU A 161 14.93 15.28 6.08
C LEU A 161 16.07 15.90 6.89
N LEU A 162 16.73 15.10 7.74
CA LEU A 162 17.85 15.55 8.55
C LEU A 162 19.04 15.95 7.66
N SER A 163 19.37 15.13 6.66
CA SER A 163 20.45 15.42 5.70
C SER A 163 20.18 16.69 4.92
N ALA A 164 18.95 16.90 4.44
CA ALA A 164 18.56 18.14 3.75
C ALA A 164 18.69 19.36 4.67
N SER A 165 18.25 19.24 5.92
CA SER A 165 18.36 20.33 6.92
C SER A 165 19.81 20.63 7.32
N ALA A 166 20.64 19.60 7.44
CA ALA A 166 22.06 19.72 7.75
C ALA A 166 22.81 20.40 6.59
N TRP A 167 22.53 20.00 5.35
CA TRP A 167 23.06 20.62 4.14
C TRP A 167 22.75 22.11 4.08
N GLN A 168 21.50 22.51 4.31
CA GLN A 168 21.09 23.92 4.33
C GLN A 168 21.84 24.76 5.37
N ARG A 169 22.35 24.12 6.43
CA ARG A 169 23.08 24.77 7.54
C ARG A 169 24.60 24.63 7.41
N GLY A 170 25.11 24.04 6.32
CA GLY A 170 26.53 23.76 6.15
C GLY A 170 27.07 22.73 7.16
N ILE A 171 26.22 21.88 7.72
CA ILE A 171 26.59 20.84 8.68
C ILE A 171 26.84 19.53 7.94
N LEU A 172 27.99 18.91 8.19
CA LEU A 172 28.32 17.60 7.66
C LEU A 172 27.86 16.50 8.62
N THR A 173 27.08 15.54 8.12
CA THR A 173 26.65 14.36 8.89
C THR A 173 27.63 13.21 8.68
N ASN A 174 28.18 12.65 9.76
CA ASN A 174 29.02 11.46 9.67
C ASN A 174 28.16 10.19 9.48
N MET A 175 28.57 9.30 8.57
CA MET A 175 27.96 7.98 8.37
C MET A 175 28.53 6.94 9.34
N ILE A 176 28.30 7.16 10.64
CA ILE A 176 28.72 6.17 11.65
C ILE A 176 27.80 4.95 11.53
N SER A 177 28.36 3.80 11.13
CA SER A 177 27.64 2.54 11.14
C SER A 177 27.36 2.10 12.58
N ARG A 178 26.16 1.56 12.83
CA ARG A 178 25.84 0.96 14.13
C ARG A 178 26.63 -0.33 14.28
N GLN A 179 27.78 -0.28 14.94
CA GLN A 179 28.61 -1.46 15.17
C GLN A 179 28.07 -2.38 16.28
N GLN A 180 27.18 -1.89 17.16
CA GLN A 180 26.64 -2.67 18.27
C GLN A 180 25.15 -2.38 18.48
N THR A 181 24.31 -3.39 18.35
CA THR A 181 22.97 -3.39 18.96
C THR A 181 23.16 -3.47 20.46
N LYS A 182 23.07 -2.32 21.16
CA LYS A 182 22.99 -2.34 22.63
C LYS A 182 21.82 -3.24 23.03
N THR A 183 22.10 -4.36 23.68
CA THR A 183 21.09 -5.37 24.07
C THR A 183 20.09 -4.81 25.09
N ARG A 184 20.45 -3.73 25.78
CA ARG A 184 19.63 -3.12 26.82
C ARG A 184 18.82 -1.94 26.27
N LYS A 185 17.50 -1.98 26.47
CA LYS A 185 16.59 -0.84 26.25
C LYS A 185 16.84 0.23 27.32
N TYR A 186 16.71 1.49 26.95
CA TYR A 186 16.72 2.59 27.91
C TYR A 186 15.41 2.58 28.73
N PRO A 187 15.43 3.04 30.00
CA PRO A 187 14.19 3.21 30.76
C PRO A 187 13.22 4.10 29.98
N GLU A 188 12.00 3.62 29.76
CA GLU A 188 10.97 4.32 28.99
C GLU A 188 10.05 5.13 29.92
N ALA A 189 8.75 5.21 29.62
CA ALA A 189 7.79 5.92 30.44
C ALA A 189 7.53 5.20 31.77
N TYR A 190 7.38 5.97 32.85
CA TYR A 190 6.89 5.47 34.13
C TYR A 190 5.36 5.34 34.07
N ILE A 191 4.85 4.14 34.34
CA ILE A 191 3.41 3.87 34.40
C ILE A 191 3.02 3.80 35.88
N PHE A 192 2.11 4.69 36.29
CA PHE A 192 1.52 4.60 37.63
C PHE A 192 0.71 3.31 37.75
N PRO A 193 0.87 2.53 38.85
CA PRO A 193 0.07 1.34 39.05
C PRO A 193 -1.42 1.72 39.08
N PRO A 194 -2.27 1.08 38.26
CA PRO A 194 -3.69 1.42 38.24
C PRO A 194 -4.33 1.00 39.56
N VAL A 195 -5.17 1.86 40.13
CA VAL A 195 -6.06 1.47 41.24
C VAL A 195 -7.19 0.63 40.63
N LYS A 196 -7.19 -0.68 40.90
CA LYS A 196 -8.21 -1.60 40.37
C LYS A 196 -9.52 -1.45 41.14
N GLY A 197 -10.61 -1.08 40.46
CA GLY A 197 -11.95 -0.97 41.04
C GLY A 197 -12.98 -0.44 40.03
N LEU A 198 -14.27 -0.65 40.31
CA LEU A 198 -15.36 -0.05 39.54
C LEU A 198 -15.58 1.39 40.03
N GLU A 199 -15.06 2.37 39.29
CA GLU A 199 -15.22 3.79 39.63
C GLU A 199 -16.56 4.32 39.09
N ASN A 200 -17.58 4.43 39.97
CA ASN A 200 -18.86 5.09 39.64
C ASN A 200 -18.78 6.62 39.72
N LYS A 201 -17.60 7.18 39.97
CA LYS A 201 -17.34 8.62 40.02
C LYS A 201 -16.12 8.89 39.15
N TYR A 202 -16.25 9.84 38.22
CA TYR A 202 -15.12 10.37 37.46
C TYR A 202 -14.05 10.86 38.44
N PRO A 203 -12.78 10.39 38.35
CA PRO A 203 -11.72 10.94 39.16
C PRO A 203 -11.43 12.36 38.65
N SER A 204 -11.79 13.37 39.42
CA SER A 204 -11.41 14.76 39.21
C SER A 204 -9.91 14.91 39.47
N LEU A 205 -9.08 14.54 38.49
CA LEU A 205 -7.66 14.95 38.44
C LEU A 205 -7.47 16.46 38.64
N ARG A 206 -8.54 17.25 38.42
CA ARG A 206 -8.66 18.68 38.73
C ARG A 206 -8.41 19.02 40.21
N ASP A 207 -8.71 18.12 41.13
CA ASP A 207 -8.58 18.37 42.58
C ASP A 207 -7.15 18.20 43.09
N SER A 208 -6.25 17.68 42.25
CA SER A 208 -4.84 17.45 42.61
C SER A 208 -3.97 18.70 42.58
N GLY A 209 -4.49 19.86 42.13
CA GLY A 209 -3.74 21.11 42.01
C GLY A 209 -2.59 21.09 40.99
N LYS A 210 -2.43 20.00 40.23
CA LYS A 210 -1.35 19.83 39.24
C LYS A 210 -1.72 20.51 37.92
N LYS A 211 -0.71 21.01 37.20
CA LYS A 211 -0.90 21.60 35.86
C LYS A 211 -1.22 20.48 34.86
N LEU A 212 -2.49 20.39 34.48
CA LEU A 212 -3.01 19.43 33.49
C LEU A 212 -2.95 20.03 32.08
N HIS A 213 -2.59 19.21 31.11
CA HIS A 213 -2.77 19.49 29.69
C HIS A 213 -3.87 18.57 29.15
N GLU A 214 -4.95 19.16 28.64
CA GLU A 214 -6.07 18.43 28.06
C GLU A 214 -5.73 17.98 26.64
N ILE A 215 -6.07 16.74 26.32
CA ILE A 215 -5.89 16.12 25.02
C ILE A 215 -7.26 15.61 24.60
N ASN A 216 -7.83 16.23 23.57
CA ASN A 216 -9.13 15.85 23.02
C ASN A 216 -8.97 15.39 21.58
N PHE A 217 -9.38 14.16 21.29
CA PHE A 217 -9.38 13.63 19.92
C PHE A 217 -10.54 12.66 19.71
N LYS A 218 -10.93 12.47 18.44
CA LYS A 218 -12.05 11.61 18.06
C LYS A 218 -11.54 10.22 17.69
N PHE A 219 -12.13 9.17 18.26
CA PHE A 219 -11.84 7.77 17.96
C PHE A 219 -13.15 6.99 17.81
N ASN A 220 -13.34 6.32 16.67
CA ASN A 220 -14.58 5.59 16.34
C ASN A 220 -15.86 6.41 16.57
N SER A 221 -15.88 7.66 16.07
CA SER A 221 -16.99 8.61 16.24
C SER A 221 -17.27 9.07 17.68
N ASN A 222 -16.53 8.57 18.67
CA ASN A 222 -16.59 9.02 20.05
C ASN A 222 -15.51 10.06 20.32
N ASN A 223 -15.82 11.09 21.09
CA ASN A 223 -14.83 12.03 21.58
C ASN A 223 -14.12 11.40 22.80
N ILE A 224 -12.81 11.21 22.70
CA ILE A 224 -11.98 10.76 23.81
C ILE A 224 -11.30 11.98 24.42
N LEU A 225 -11.55 12.16 25.71
CA LEU A 225 -10.89 13.16 26.55
C LEU A 225 -9.82 12.46 27.38
N ALA A 226 -8.60 12.96 27.31
CA ALA A 226 -7.47 12.51 28.12
C ALA A 226 -6.76 13.72 28.72
N TRP A 227 -6.01 13.51 29.80
CA TRP A 227 -5.19 14.53 30.44
C TRP A 227 -3.77 14.03 30.60
N SER A 228 -2.78 14.89 30.36
CA SER A 228 -1.39 14.65 30.73
C SER A 228 -0.97 15.60 31.85
N ILE A 229 -0.18 15.09 32.79
CA ILE A 229 0.38 15.86 33.89
C ILE A 229 1.82 16.22 33.53
N LYS A 230 2.15 17.50 33.54
CA LYS A 230 3.55 17.91 33.39
C LYS A 230 4.28 17.73 34.72
N HIS A 231 5.23 16.80 34.78
CA HIS A 231 6.13 16.65 35.92
C HIS A 231 7.37 17.52 35.71
N ASN A 232 7.80 18.24 36.76
CA ASN A 232 9.12 18.86 36.80
C ASN A 232 10.11 17.76 37.18
N ASN A 233 10.86 17.24 36.22
CA ASN A 233 11.91 16.26 36.51
C ASN A 233 12.97 16.91 37.39
N ILE A 234 13.04 16.51 38.66
CA ILE A 234 14.21 16.76 39.51
C ILE A 234 15.21 15.66 39.12
N PRO A 235 16.46 15.99 38.72
CA PRO A 235 17.47 14.96 38.51
C PRO A 235 17.73 14.27 39.84
N GLU A 236 17.63 12.94 39.88
CA GLU A 236 18.15 12.17 41.02
C GLU A 236 19.66 12.39 41.07
N GLU A 237 20.15 12.95 42.19
CA GLU A 237 21.58 13.04 42.47
C GLU A 237 22.16 11.62 42.48
N LYS A 238 23.25 11.43 41.73
CA LYS A 238 23.98 10.16 41.61
C LYS A 238 24.88 9.91 42.80
#